data_AF-A0A402BP12-F1
#
_entry.id   AF-A0A402BP12-F1
#
_cell.length_a   1.000
_cell.length_b   1.000
_cell.length_c   1.000
_cell.angle_alpha   90.00
_cell.angle_beta   90.00
_cell.angle_gamma   90.00
#
_symmetry.space_group_name_H-M   'P 1'
#
loop_
_entity.id
_entity.type
_entity.pdbx_description
1 polymer ?
#
loop_
_entity_poly.entity_id
_entity_poly.type
_entity_poly.pdbx_seq_one_letter_code
_entity_poly.pdbx_strand_id
1 'polypeptide(L)'
;MNQPNKLWNKKISVLIAATTLILAVCATLAAFKAAAYGNKMVLAQSQASDQWAHYQAKSIKETAYQLQRDVLELNALEQGSVGKFSEKNLVEYDKEILRYQQEKQAIANQAEQLEHERDQAQQLNANFSQALMFLQVGILLSSLASINKVLYYWYAGLTSGIGGIWVFIATLLQSF
;
A
#
# COMPACT_ATOMS: atom_id res chain seq x y z
N MET A 1 21.02 -21.84 56.08
CA MET A 1 21.46 -20.64 55.32
C MET A 1 20.72 -20.60 54.00
N ASN A 2 19.71 -19.74 53.94
CA ASN A 2 18.71 -19.65 52.88
C ASN A 2 19.34 -19.26 51.53
N GLN A 3 19.20 -20.12 50.50
CA GLN A 3 19.49 -19.80 49.09
C GLN A 3 18.23 -19.59 48.20
N PRO A 4 17.17 -18.87 48.62
CA PRO A 4 16.01 -18.62 47.75
C PRO A 4 16.33 -17.65 46.60
N ASN A 5 17.34 -16.78 46.74
CA ASN A 5 17.62 -15.69 45.79
C ASN A 5 18.32 -16.15 44.49
N LYS A 6 19.00 -17.31 44.48
CA LYS A 6 19.70 -17.82 43.27
C LYS A 6 18.76 -18.59 42.33
N LEU A 7 17.85 -19.40 42.88
CA LEU A 7 16.87 -20.18 42.13
C LEU A 7 15.77 -19.29 41.51
N TRP A 8 15.34 -18.26 42.24
CA TRP A 8 14.35 -17.28 41.78
C TRP A 8 14.90 -16.45 40.59
N ASN A 9 16.16 -15.98 40.68
CA ASN A 9 16.82 -15.26 39.59
C ASN A 9 16.98 -16.12 38.31
N LYS A 10 17.37 -17.40 38.41
CA LYS A 10 17.47 -18.28 37.23
C LYS A 10 16.11 -18.51 36.57
N LYS A 11 15.06 -18.81 37.35
CA LYS A 11 13.71 -19.04 36.81
C LYS A 11 13.15 -17.80 36.12
N ILE A 12 13.34 -16.61 36.70
CA ILE A 12 12.88 -15.35 36.11
C ILE A 12 13.65 -15.00 34.84
N SER A 13 14.98 -15.13 34.82
CA SER A 13 15.74 -14.89 33.59
C SER A 13 15.32 -15.83 32.46
N VAL A 14 15.03 -17.10 32.76
CA VAL A 14 14.51 -18.06 31.76
C VAL A 14 13.11 -17.66 31.28
N LEU A 15 12.23 -17.17 32.16
CA LEU A 15 10.90 -16.68 31.76
C LEU A 15 10.99 -15.42 30.88
N ILE A 16 11.84 -14.46 31.22
CA ILE A 16 12.10 -13.26 30.40
C ILE A 16 12.62 -13.69 29.03
N ALA A 17 13.60 -14.59 28.97
CA ALA A 17 14.13 -15.10 27.71
C ALA A 17 13.06 -15.80 26.86
N ALA A 18 12.23 -16.65 27.47
CA ALA A 18 11.15 -17.35 26.78
C ALA A 18 10.09 -16.37 26.22
N THR A 19 9.64 -15.40 27.02
CA THR A 19 8.68 -14.37 26.57
C THR A 19 9.27 -13.51 25.45
N THR A 20 10.54 -13.10 25.57
CA THR A 20 11.24 -12.33 24.52
C THR A 20 11.35 -13.11 23.23
N LEU A 21 11.63 -14.42 23.30
CA LEU A 21 11.70 -15.29 22.13
C LEU A 21 10.36 -15.37 21.40
N ILE A 22 9.25 -15.52 22.13
CA ILE A 22 7.91 -15.55 21.54
C ILE A 22 7.59 -14.21 20.86
N LEU A 23 7.86 -13.09 21.53
CA LEU A 23 7.67 -11.76 20.95
C LEU A 23 8.53 -11.57 19.70
N ALA A 24 9.77 -12.06 19.69
CA ALA A 24 10.68 -11.97 18.55
C ALA A 24 10.18 -12.78 17.35
N VAL A 25 9.64 -13.98 17.56
CA VAL A 25 9.02 -14.78 16.50
C VAL A 25 7.80 -14.05 15.91
N CYS A 26 6.90 -13.53 16.75
CA CYS A 26 5.76 -12.73 16.30
C CYS A 26 6.20 -11.47 15.55
N ALA A 27 7.23 -10.76 16.05
CA ALA A 27 7.77 -9.56 15.40
C ALA A 27 8.33 -9.88 14.02
N THR A 28 9.06 -10.99 13.88
CA THR A 28 9.62 -11.44 12.60
C THR A 28 8.50 -11.73 11.59
N LEU A 29 7.44 -12.40 12.01
CA LEU A 29 6.27 -12.68 11.16
C LEU A 29 5.54 -11.40 10.76
N ALA A 30 5.33 -10.48 11.70
CA ALA A 30 4.73 -9.16 11.43
C ALA A 30 5.56 -8.35 10.43
N ALA A 31 6.88 -8.34 10.59
CA ALA A 31 7.80 -7.67 9.66
C ALA A 31 7.74 -8.27 8.25
N PHE A 32 7.72 -9.60 8.14
CA PHE A 32 7.62 -10.27 6.84
C PHE A 32 6.29 -9.94 6.13
N LYS A 33 5.17 -9.96 6.87
CA LYS A 33 3.85 -9.58 6.33
C LYS A 33 3.79 -8.11 5.95
N ALA A 34 4.29 -7.20 6.80
CA ALA A 34 4.38 -5.78 6.50
C ALA A 34 5.16 -5.56 5.19
N ALA A 35 6.33 -6.19 5.05
CA ALA A 35 7.14 -6.09 3.83
C ALA A 35 6.42 -6.62 2.58
N ALA A 36 5.74 -7.76 2.69
CA ALA A 36 4.99 -8.34 1.57
C ALA A 36 3.86 -7.40 1.07
N TYR A 37 3.06 -6.86 1.99
CA TYR A 37 2.01 -5.90 1.63
C TYR A 37 2.58 -4.55 1.17
N GLY A 38 3.71 -4.12 1.74
CA GLY A 38 4.43 -2.92 1.28
C GLY A 38 4.88 -3.06 -0.17
N ASN A 39 5.44 -4.21 -0.55
CA ASN A 39 5.81 -4.48 -1.93
C ASN A 39 4.59 -4.52 -2.86
N LYS A 40 3.49 -5.14 -2.43
CA LYS A 40 2.24 -5.17 -3.22
C LYS A 40 1.68 -3.75 -3.43
N MET A 41 1.67 -2.92 -2.38
CA MET A 41 1.26 -1.53 -2.45
C MET A 41 2.11 -0.73 -3.44
N VAL A 42 3.44 -0.85 -3.37
CA VAL A 42 4.35 -0.14 -4.29
C VAL A 42 4.16 -0.61 -5.73
N LEU A 43 4.00 -1.91 -5.95
CA LEU A 43 3.76 -2.46 -7.29
C LEU A 43 2.42 -1.97 -7.87
N ALA A 44 1.34 -2.04 -7.10
CA ALA A 44 0.03 -1.55 -7.51
C ALA A 44 0.04 -0.04 -7.78
N GLN A 45 0.72 0.74 -6.94
CA GLN A 45 0.92 2.18 -7.16
C GLN A 45 1.70 2.47 -8.45
N SER A 46 2.75 1.69 -8.74
CA SER A 46 3.52 1.83 -9.99
C SER A 46 2.64 1.54 -11.20
N GLN A 47 1.89 0.44 -11.17
CA GLN A 47 0.99 0.06 -12.26
C GLN A 47 -0.13 1.09 -12.46
N ALA A 48 -0.72 1.61 -11.37
CA ALA A 48 -1.72 2.68 -11.44
C ALA A 48 -1.13 3.94 -12.09
N SER A 49 0.10 4.31 -11.70
CA SER A 49 0.81 5.45 -12.29
C SER A 49 1.07 5.25 -13.79
N ASP A 50 1.46 4.05 -14.21
CA ASP A 50 1.66 3.73 -15.62
C ASP A 50 0.35 3.86 -16.41
N GLN A 51 -0.78 3.45 -15.82
CA GLN A 51 -2.08 3.60 -16.47
C GLN A 51 -2.56 5.05 -16.54
N TRP A 52 -2.31 5.86 -15.50
CA TRP A 52 -2.57 7.30 -15.58
C TRP A 52 -1.69 8.00 -16.61
N ALA A 53 -0.43 7.59 -16.75
CA ALA A 53 0.44 8.09 -17.81
C ALA A 53 -0.07 7.70 -19.20
N HIS A 54 -0.57 6.46 -19.38
CA HIS A 54 -1.18 6.02 -20.62
C HIS A 54 -2.48 6.80 -20.93
N TYR A 55 -3.34 7.01 -19.93
CA TYR A 55 -4.53 7.85 -20.04
C TYR A 55 -4.16 9.26 -20.50
N GLN A 56 -3.13 9.87 -19.90
CA GLN A 56 -2.66 11.20 -20.25
C GLN A 56 -2.15 11.25 -21.70
N ALA A 57 -1.37 10.26 -22.13
CA ALA A 57 -0.90 10.15 -23.50
C ALA A 57 -2.06 10.02 -24.51
N LYS A 58 -3.11 9.26 -24.17
CA LYS A 58 -4.33 9.14 -24.99
C LYS A 58 -5.11 10.45 -25.03
N SER A 59 -5.21 11.16 -23.90
CA SER A 59 -5.86 12.47 -23.84
C SER A 59 -5.16 13.49 -24.74
N ILE A 60 -3.82 13.50 -24.76
CA ILE A 60 -3.07 14.40 -25.66
C ILE A 60 -3.36 14.07 -27.13
N LYS A 61 -3.43 12.78 -27.49
CA LYS A 61 -3.79 12.37 -28.86
C LYS A 61 -5.21 12.77 -29.23
N GLU A 62 -6.18 12.56 -28.34
CA GLU A 62 -7.56 13.00 -28.53
C GLU A 62 -7.63 14.51 -28.77
N THR A 63 -6.99 15.32 -27.91
CA THR A 63 -6.95 16.78 -28.06
C THR A 63 -6.28 17.20 -29.37
N ALA A 64 -5.25 16.49 -29.83
CA ALA A 64 -4.63 16.76 -31.12
C ALA A 64 -5.59 16.50 -32.30
N TYR A 65 -6.38 15.43 -32.25
CA TYR A 65 -7.41 15.14 -33.26
C TYR A 65 -8.57 16.15 -33.21
N GLN A 66 -9.00 16.56 -32.01
CA GLN A 66 -9.99 17.63 -31.84
C GLN A 66 -9.50 18.93 -32.47
N LEU A 67 -8.25 19.33 -32.21
CA LEU A 67 -7.68 20.53 -32.80
C LEU A 67 -7.60 20.44 -34.33
N GLN A 68 -7.23 19.28 -34.89
CA GLN A 68 -7.20 19.08 -36.35
C GLN A 68 -8.60 19.17 -36.97
N ARG A 69 -9.60 18.58 -36.31
CA ARG A 69 -11.01 18.67 -36.70
C ARG A 69 -11.48 20.13 -36.69
N ASP A 70 -11.23 20.86 -35.61
CA ASP A 70 -11.70 22.25 -35.45
C ASP A 70 -11.03 23.19 -36.46
N VAL A 71 -9.73 23.00 -36.74
CA VAL A 71 -9.03 23.75 -37.80
C VAL A 71 -9.63 23.44 -39.17
N LEU A 72 -9.95 22.18 -39.47
CA LEU A 72 -10.56 21.81 -40.75
C LEU A 72 -11.98 22.39 -40.90
N GLU A 73 -12.76 22.39 -39.83
CA GLU A 73 -14.09 22.98 -39.76
C GLU A 73 -14.05 24.50 -39.99
N LEU A 74 -13.13 25.21 -39.32
CA LEU A 74 -12.92 26.66 -39.52
C LEU A 74 -12.51 27.01 -40.95
N ASN A 75 -11.56 26.26 -41.54
CA ASN A 75 -11.14 26.48 -42.93
C ASN A 75 -12.30 26.26 -43.91
N ALA A 76 -13.18 25.29 -43.64
CA ALA A 76 -14.33 25.03 -44.51
C ALA A 76 -15.40 26.14 -44.42
N LEU A 77 -15.58 26.75 -43.24
CA LEU A 77 -16.43 27.92 -43.03
C LEU A 77 -15.89 29.16 -43.76
N GLU A 78 -14.57 29.40 -43.71
CA GLU A 78 -13.92 30.52 -44.41
C GLU A 78 -14.03 30.41 -45.94
N GLN A 79 -13.97 29.20 -46.50
CA GLN A 79 -14.06 28.97 -47.95
C GLN A 79 -15.50 28.90 -48.47
N GLY A 80 -16.52 28.95 -47.61
CA GLY A 80 -17.94 28.95 -48.00
C GLY A 80 -18.45 27.66 -48.64
N SER A 81 -17.63 26.61 -48.75
CA SER A 81 -18.05 25.28 -49.20
C SER A 81 -17.19 24.18 -48.57
N VAL A 82 -17.85 23.18 -47.98
CA VAL A 82 -17.19 21.96 -47.51
C VAL A 82 -17.07 21.01 -48.70
N GLY A 83 -15.89 20.89 -49.30
CA GLY A 83 -15.69 19.87 -50.34
C GLY A 83 -15.94 18.46 -49.79
N LYS A 84 -16.43 17.51 -50.60
CA LYS A 84 -16.70 16.10 -50.20
C LYS A 84 -15.53 15.41 -49.48
N PHE A 85 -14.30 15.86 -49.72
CA PHE A 85 -13.08 15.38 -49.05
C PHE A 85 -13.01 15.84 -47.59
N SER A 86 -13.42 17.08 -47.30
CA SER A 86 -13.41 17.66 -45.95
C SER A 86 -14.49 17.05 -45.06
N GLU A 87 -15.68 16.79 -45.62
CA GLU A 87 -16.80 16.17 -44.89
C GLU A 87 -16.48 14.73 -44.44
N LYS A 88 -15.79 13.94 -45.27
CA LYS A 88 -15.34 12.59 -44.90
C LYS A 88 -14.30 12.61 -43.78
N ASN A 89 -13.35 13.54 -43.81
CA ASN A 89 -12.31 13.65 -42.79
C ASN A 89 -12.89 14.08 -41.43
N LEU A 90 -13.89 14.96 -41.42
CA LEU A 90 -14.59 15.36 -40.19
C LEU A 90 -15.26 14.16 -39.51
N VAL A 91 -15.97 13.32 -40.27
CA VAL A 91 -16.61 12.10 -39.74
C VAL A 91 -15.56 11.09 -39.24
N GLU A 92 -14.44 10.94 -39.93
CA GLU A 92 -13.33 10.07 -39.50
C GLU A 92 -12.73 10.57 -38.16
N TYR A 93 -12.52 11.88 -38.02
CA TYR A 93 -12.01 12.48 -36.77
C TYR A 93 -13.00 12.33 -35.62
N ASP A 94 -14.29 12.56 -35.82
CA ASP A 94 -15.32 12.35 -34.79
C ASP A 94 -15.33 10.89 -34.30
N LYS A 95 -15.18 9.93 -35.22
CA LYS A 95 -15.11 8.51 -34.90
C LYS A 95 -13.86 8.18 -34.07
N GLU A 96 -12.71 8.74 -34.44
CA GLU A 96 -11.45 8.55 -33.72
C GLU A 96 -11.49 9.18 -32.31
N ILE A 97 -12.09 10.37 -32.17
CA ILE A 97 -12.32 11.03 -30.88
C ILE A 97 -13.19 10.15 -29.98
N LEU A 98 -14.33 9.64 -30.49
CA LEU A 98 -15.20 8.73 -29.75
C LEU A 98 -14.47 7.46 -29.32
N ARG A 99 -13.63 6.88 -30.19
CA ARG A 99 -12.81 5.72 -29.85
C ARG A 99 -11.86 6.04 -28.69
N TYR A 100 -11.15 7.17 -28.76
CA TYR A 100 -10.22 7.57 -27.69
C TYR A 100 -10.94 7.83 -26.37
N GLN A 101 -12.14 8.42 -26.39
CA GLN A 101 -12.94 8.61 -25.17
C GLN A 101 -13.29 7.29 -24.50
N GLN A 102 -13.73 6.29 -25.28
CA GLN A 102 -14.04 4.95 -24.76
C GLN A 102 -12.79 4.24 -24.21
N GLU A 103 -11.68 4.27 -24.95
CA GLU A 103 -10.41 3.68 -24.51
C GLU A 103 -9.89 4.35 -23.22
N LYS A 104 -9.98 5.69 -23.13
CA LYS A 104 -9.59 6.44 -21.94
C LYS A 104 -10.40 6.05 -20.72
N GLN A 105 -11.72 5.89 -20.86
CA GLN A 105 -12.57 5.44 -19.76
C GLN A 105 -12.16 4.05 -19.25
N ALA A 106 -11.85 3.13 -20.16
CA ALA A 106 -11.37 1.80 -19.80
C ALA A 106 -10.02 1.84 -19.05
N ILE A 107 -9.09 2.69 -19.49
CA ILE A 107 -7.78 2.88 -18.83
C ILE A 107 -7.96 3.51 -17.44
N ALA A 108 -8.84 4.51 -17.31
CA ALA A 108 -9.12 5.15 -16.04
C ALA A 108 -9.72 4.15 -15.03
N ASN A 109 -10.68 3.33 -15.46
CA ASN A 109 -11.26 2.29 -14.61
C ASN A 109 -10.20 1.26 -14.15
N GLN A 110 -9.25 0.90 -15.03
CA GLN A 110 -8.13 0.01 -14.64
C GLN A 110 -7.18 0.67 -13.64
N ALA A 111 -6.87 1.95 -13.83
CA ALA A 111 -6.04 2.71 -12.89
C ALA A 111 -6.70 2.78 -11.50
N GLU A 112 -8.00 3.06 -11.44
CA GLU A 112 -8.77 3.13 -10.20
C GLU A 112 -8.84 1.77 -9.48
N GLN A 113 -8.97 0.65 -10.22
CA GLN A 113 -8.90 -0.69 -9.65
C GLN A 113 -7.54 -0.96 -8.98
N LEU A 114 -6.44 -0.56 -9.63
CA LEU A 114 -5.10 -0.69 -9.08
C LEU A 114 -4.89 0.21 -7.86
N GLU A 115 -5.49 1.41 -7.83
CA GLU A 115 -5.49 2.27 -6.64
C GLU A 115 -6.25 1.65 -5.48
N HIS A 116 -7.38 1.00 -5.74
CA HIS A 116 -8.12 0.28 -4.71
C HIS A 116 -7.31 -0.90 -4.15
N GLU A 117 -6.62 -1.66 -5.00
CA GLU A 117 -5.70 -2.71 -4.55
C GLU A 117 -4.53 -2.16 -3.73
N ARG A 118 -3.97 -1.01 -4.15
CA ARG A 118 -2.95 -0.28 -3.40
C ARG A 118 -3.46 0.08 -2.01
N ASP A 119 -4.64 0.67 -1.90
CA ASP A 119 -5.19 1.17 -0.63
C ASP A 119 -5.45 0.02 0.35
N GLN A 120 -5.95 -1.11 -0.14
CA GLN A 120 -6.08 -2.32 0.67
C GLN A 120 -4.73 -2.82 1.16
N ALA A 121 -3.73 -2.89 0.27
CA ALA A 121 -2.38 -3.32 0.64
C ALA A 121 -1.72 -2.34 1.63
N GLN A 122 -1.96 -1.04 1.47
CA GLN A 122 -1.48 0.01 2.35
C GLN A 122 -2.06 -0.13 3.76
N GLN A 123 -3.37 -0.38 3.88
CA GLN A 123 -4.01 -0.56 5.18
C GLN A 123 -3.45 -1.78 5.92
N LEU A 124 -3.29 -2.90 5.22
CA LEU A 124 -2.68 -4.11 5.79
C LEU A 124 -1.22 -3.88 6.18
N ASN A 125 -0.43 -3.23 5.32
CA ASN A 125 0.96 -2.86 5.62
C ASN A 125 1.05 -1.99 6.89
N ALA A 126 0.19 -0.96 7.01
CA ALA A 126 0.17 -0.06 8.16
C ALA A 126 -0.14 -0.82 9.45
N ASN A 127 -1.16 -1.68 9.45
CA ASN A 127 -1.56 -2.45 10.62
C ASN A 127 -0.46 -3.45 11.06
N PHE A 128 0.16 -4.17 10.13
CA PHE A 128 1.28 -5.07 10.47
C PHE A 128 2.52 -4.29 10.96
N SER A 129 2.78 -3.11 10.40
CA SER A 129 3.88 -2.24 10.85
C SER A 129 3.63 -1.70 12.26
N GLN A 130 2.39 -1.37 12.59
CA GLN A 130 1.99 -0.95 13.93
C GLN A 130 2.14 -2.11 14.94
N ALA A 131 1.69 -3.32 14.59
CA ALA A 131 1.90 -4.51 15.43
C ALA A 131 3.39 -4.76 15.69
N LEU A 132 4.22 -4.68 14.64
CA LEU A 132 5.67 -4.81 14.73
C LEU A 132 6.28 -3.79 15.71
N MET A 133 5.83 -2.53 15.66
CA MET A 133 6.32 -1.49 16.56
C MET A 133 6.07 -1.83 18.04
N PHE A 134 4.85 -2.26 18.39
CA PHE A 134 4.52 -2.66 19.77
C PHE A 134 5.29 -3.90 20.23
N LEU A 135 5.48 -4.89 19.35
CA LEU A 135 6.28 -6.08 19.65
C LEU A 135 7.76 -5.70 19.88
N GLN A 136 8.31 -4.81 19.07
CA GLN A 136 9.69 -4.33 19.21
C GLN A 136 9.91 -3.60 20.54
N VAL A 137 8.96 -2.76 20.97
CA VAL A 137 8.99 -2.12 22.29
C VAL A 137 8.99 -3.17 23.41
N GLY A 138 8.16 -4.21 23.30
CA GLY A 138 8.14 -5.32 24.26
C GLY A 138 9.47 -6.08 24.36
N ILE A 139 10.14 -6.32 23.23
CA ILE A 139 11.46 -6.96 23.17
C ILE A 139 12.52 -6.08 23.84
N LEU A 140 12.52 -4.77 23.54
CA LEU A 140 13.46 -3.81 24.13
C LEU A 140 13.30 -3.71 25.66
N LEU A 141 12.06 -3.64 26.15
CA LEU A 141 11.78 -3.62 27.59
C LEU A 141 12.16 -4.94 28.28
N SER A 142 11.96 -6.08 27.62
CA SER A 142 12.37 -7.39 28.13
C SER A 142 13.89 -7.53 28.21
N SER A 143 14.62 -6.99 27.22
CA SER A 143 16.08 -6.89 27.24
C SER A 143 16.58 -6.01 28.41
N LEU A 144 15.98 -4.82 28.59
CA LEU A 144 16.29 -3.92 29.71
C LEU A 144 16.02 -4.58 31.07
N ALA A 145 14.93 -5.32 31.21
CA ALA A 145 14.61 -6.06 32.44
C ALA A 145 15.67 -7.13 32.76
N SER A 146 16.18 -7.83 31.74
CA SER A 146 17.22 -8.85 31.89
C SER A 146 18.56 -8.25 32.36
N ILE A 147 18.93 -7.07 31.84
CA ILE A 147 20.19 -6.39 32.21
C ILE A 147 20.09 -5.78 33.62
N ASN A 148 19.03 -5.02 33.88
CA ASN A 148 18.88 -4.28 35.14
C ASN A 148 18.44 -5.17 36.31
N LYS A 149 17.98 -6.41 36.05
CA LYS A 149 17.41 -7.33 37.05
C LYS A 149 16.24 -6.71 37.83
N VAL A 150 15.52 -5.79 37.21
CA VAL A 150 14.36 -5.09 37.77
C VAL A 150 13.09 -5.58 37.07
N LEU A 151 12.21 -6.24 37.82
CA LEU A 151 10.98 -6.86 37.32
C LEU A 151 9.94 -5.86 36.78
N TYR A 152 10.00 -4.60 37.18
CA TYR A 152 9.07 -3.57 36.71
C TYR A 152 9.11 -3.39 35.19
N TYR A 153 10.30 -3.40 34.60
CA TYR A 153 10.48 -3.32 33.14
C TYR A 153 9.89 -4.53 32.41
N TRP A 154 9.89 -5.71 33.05
CA TRP A 154 9.32 -6.91 32.45
C TRP A 154 7.78 -6.84 32.40
N TYR A 155 7.12 -6.36 33.45
CA TYR A 155 5.67 -6.15 33.43
C TYR A 155 5.27 -5.10 32.38
N ALA A 156 6.01 -4.00 32.27
CA ALA A 156 5.79 -3.01 31.22
C ALA A 156 5.94 -3.62 29.81
N GLY A 157 7.00 -4.42 29.60
CA GLY A 157 7.21 -5.15 28.35
C GLY A 157 6.10 -6.15 28.03
N LEU A 158 5.58 -6.86 29.04
CA LEU A 158 4.50 -7.82 28.89
C LEU A 158 3.19 -7.16 28.45
N THR A 159 2.84 -6.02 29.05
CA THR A 159 1.63 -5.27 28.67
C THR A 159 1.71 -4.73 27.23
N SER A 160 2.84 -4.16 26.83
CA SER A 160 3.09 -3.73 25.46
C SER A 160 3.09 -4.91 24.48
N GLY A 161 3.70 -6.03 24.87
CA GLY A 161 3.78 -7.24 24.05
C GLY A 161 2.41 -7.88 23.81
N ILE A 162 1.56 -7.96 24.83
CA ILE A 162 0.16 -8.44 24.70
C ILE A 162 -0.62 -7.53 23.77
N GLY A 163 -0.48 -6.20 23.90
CA GLY A 163 -1.10 -5.24 22.99
C GLY A 163 -0.65 -5.45 21.53
N GLY A 164 0.65 -5.67 21.31
CA GLY A 164 1.20 -5.98 19.98
C GLY A 164 0.70 -7.30 19.41
N ILE A 165 0.60 -8.36 20.22
CA ILE A 165 0.04 -9.66 19.80
C ILE A 165 -1.43 -9.50 19.43
N TRP A 166 -2.20 -8.71 20.19
CA TRP A 166 -3.61 -8.50 19.92
C TRP A 166 -3.83 -7.77 18.58
N VAL A 167 -3.09 -6.69 18.32
CA VAL A 167 -3.11 -5.99 17.04
C VAL A 167 -2.66 -6.92 15.90
N PHE A 168 -1.62 -7.74 16.13
CA PHE A 168 -1.16 -8.72 15.16
C PHE A 168 -2.24 -9.74 14.79
N ILE A 169 -2.91 -10.35 15.77
CA ILE A 169 -3.95 -11.35 15.53
C ILE A 169 -5.18 -10.72 14.85
N ALA A 170 -5.60 -9.54 15.29
CA ALA A 170 -6.73 -8.83 14.69
C ALA A 170 -6.47 -8.51 13.21
N THR A 171 -5.26 -8.02 12.90
CA THR A 171 -4.83 -7.73 11.53
C THR A 171 -4.72 -9.00 10.69
N LEU A 172 -4.21 -10.09 11.28
CA LEU A 172 -4.06 -11.37 10.62
C LEU A 172 -5.44 -11.96 10.25
N LEU A 173 -6.43 -11.85 11.13
CA LEU A 173 -7.81 -12.26 10.85
C LEU A 173 -8.45 -11.42 9.74
N GLN A 174 -8.18 -10.11 9.68
CA GLN A 174 -8.67 -9.24 8.61
C GLN A 174 -8.00 -9.51 7.25
N SER A 175 -6.85 -10.19 7.25
CA SER A 175 -6.08 -10.50 6.04
C SER A 175 -6.45 -11.82 5.35
N PHE A 176 -7.31 -12.63 5.98
CA PHE A 176 -7.89 -13.86 5.41
C PHE A 176 -9.28 -13.57 4.82
#